data_AF-E2S4I7-F1
#
_entry.id   AF-E2S4I7-F1
#
_cell.length_a   1.000
_cell.length_b   1.000
_cell.length_c   1.000
_cell.angle_alpha   90.00
_cell.angle_beta   90.00
_cell.angle_gamma   90.00
#
_symmetry.space_group_name_H-M   'P 1'
#
loop_
_entity.id
_entity.type
_entity.pdbx_description
1 polymer ?
#
loop_
_entity_poly.entity_id
_entity_poly.type
_entity_poly.pdbx_seq_one_letter_code
_entity_poly.pdbx_strand_id
1 'polypeptide(L)'
;MHGKGMTNQTREKWTLIGPGYVAAATGVGAADLVATMIAGQRYGYALLWAVIIRTIMKIVLVESVGRYSLATGNTMFHRWREMGR
;
A
#
# COMPACT_ATOMS: atom_id res chain seq x y z
N MET A 1 15.82 41.95 12.57
CA MET A 1 16.49 40.64 12.81
C MET A 1 15.40 39.58 12.82
N HIS A 2 15.58 38.52 12.04
CA HIS A 2 14.52 37.69 11.41
C HIS A 2 14.10 36.52 12.31
N GLY A 3 12.88 36.54 12.86
CA GLY A 3 12.29 35.45 13.65
C GLY A 3 11.43 34.53 12.78
N LYS A 4 11.95 33.36 12.39
CA LYS A 4 11.19 32.29 11.73
C LYS A 4 11.65 30.95 12.30
N GLY A 5 10.85 30.33 13.17
CA GLY A 5 11.27 29.11 13.86
C GLY A 5 10.20 28.15 14.37
N MET A 6 8.90 28.33 14.07
CA MET A 6 7.86 27.44 14.60
C MET A 6 6.62 27.28 13.68
N THR A 7 6.71 26.63 12.52
CA THR A 7 5.46 26.30 11.76
C THR A 7 5.44 25.04 10.87
N ASN A 8 6.51 24.25 10.71
CA ASN A 8 6.50 23.24 9.62
C ASN A 8 6.53 21.75 10.02
N GLN A 9 6.70 21.36 11.28
CA GLN A 9 6.81 19.91 11.61
C GLN A 9 5.46 19.17 11.71
N THR A 10 4.37 19.85 12.03
CA THR A 10 3.05 19.20 12.14
C THR A 10 2.39 18.99 10.77
N ARG A 11 2.59 19.91 9.80
CA ARG A 11 1.99 19.83 8.44
C ARG A 11 2.54 18.68 7.59
N GLU A 12 3.81 18.30 7.80
CA GLU A 12 4.45 17.21 7.04
C GLU A 12 3.89 15.83 7.43
N LYS A 13 3.55 15.61 8.71
CA LYS A 13 2.94 14.35 9.16
C LYS A 13 1.58 14.07 8.53
N TRP A 14 0.73 15.09 8.34
CA TRP A 14 -0.57 14.93 7.68
C TRP A 14 -0.46 14.74 6.17
N THR A 15 0.56 15.35 5.55
CA THR A 15 0.86 15.15 4.12
C THR A 15 1.33 13.73 3.84
N LEU A 16 2.05 13.09 4.75
CA LEU A 16 2.56 11.72 4.58
C LEU A 16 1.47 10.64 4.66
N ILE A 17 0.35 10.92 5.34
CA ILE A 17 -0.79 9.98 5.48
C ILE A 17 -1.62 9.93 4.18
N GLY A 18 -1.68 11.04 3.45
CA GLY A 18 -2.43 11.16 2.19
C GLY A 18 -2.07 10.08 1.15
N PRO A 19 -0.79 9.89 0.80
CA PRO A 19 -0.36 8.85 -0.14
C PRO A 19 -0.73 7.43 0.30
N GLY A 20 -0.59 7.13 1.60
CA GLY A 20 -0.94 5.81 2.13
C GLY A 20 -2.44 5.53 2.05
N TYR A 21 -3.27 6.54 2.32
CA TYR A 21 -4.72 6.43 2.22
C TYR A 21 -5.19 6.29 0.77
N VAL A 22 -4.62 7.07 -0.16
CA VAL A 22 -4.93 6.95 -1.60
C VAL A 22 -4.54 5.57 -2.13
N ALA A 23 -3.35 5.08 -1.77
CA ALA A 23 -2.91 3.72 -2.14
C ALA A 23 -3.83 2.63 -1.56
N ALA A 24 -4.31 2.80 -0.31
CA ALA A 24 -5.26 1.89 0.29
C ALA A 24 -6.63 1.89 -0.42
N ALA A 25 -7.13 3.07 -0.79
CA ALA A 25 -8.39 3.24 -1.50
C ALA A 25 -8.35 2.64 -2.92
N THR A 26 -7.23 2.78 -3.64
CA THR A 26 -7.06 2.14 -4.96
C THR A 26 -6.84 0.63 -4.85
N GLY A 27 -6.26 0.15 -3.74
CA GLY A 27 -5.99 -1.27 -3.51
C GLY A 27 -7.24 -2.13 -3.29
N VAL A 28 -8.39 -1.54 -2.95
CA VAL A 28 -9.66 -2.25 -2.74
C VAL A 28 -10.65 -1.79 -3.81
N GLY A 29 -10.78 -2.58 -4.88
CA GLY A 29 -11.66 -2.30 -6.01
C GLY A 29 -12.97 -3.08 -5.99
N ALA A 30 -13.91 -2.73 -6.87
CA ALA A 30 -15.19 -3.44 -7.03
C ALA A 30 -15.02 -4.95 -7.30
N ALA A 31 -13.94 -5.34 -7.99
CA ALA A 31 -13.59 -6.73 -8.21
C ALA A 31 -13.33 -7.51 -6.91
N ASP A 32 -12.74 -6.87 -5.88
CA ASP A 32 -12.50 -7.50 -4.58
C ASP A 32 -13.81 -7.78 -3.84
N LEU A 33 -14.76 -6.86 -3.94
CA LEU A 33 -16.10 -7.00 -3.37
C LEU A 33 -16.90 -8.10 -4.07
N VAL A 34 -16.84 -8.15 -5.40
CA VAL A 34 -17.49 -9.21 -6.19
C VAL A 34 -16.85 -10.58 -5.89
N ALA A 35 -15.52 -10.64 -5.81
CA ALA A 35 -14.81 -11.86 -5.47
C ALA A 35 -15.19 -12.35 -4.07
N THR A 36 -15.22 -11.46 -3.07
CA THR A 36 -15.65 -11.84 -1.70
C THR A 36 -17.13 -12.23 -1.63
N MET A 37 -18.01 -11.61 -2.41
CA MET A 37 -19.42 -12.02 -2.49
C MET A 37 -19.59 -13.41 -3.12
N ILE A 38 -18.98 -13.68 -4.27
CA ILE A 38 -19.04 -14.99 -4.93
C ILE A 38 -18.44 -16.07 -4.02
N ALA A 39 -17.31 -15.75 -3.40
CA ALA A 39 -16.62 -16.68 -2.53
C ALA A 39 -17.44 -16.95 -1.25
N GLY A 40 -18.04 -15.91 -0.64
CA GLY A 40 -18.94 -16.04 0.52
C GLY A 40 -20.22 -16.83 0.21
N GLN A 41 -20.85 -16.60 -0.95
CA GLN A 41 -22.03 -17.36 -1.38
C GLN A 41 -21.74 -18.83 -1.64
N ARG A 42 -20.55 -19.17 -2.17
CA ARG A 42 -20.23 -20.53 -2.61
C ARG A 42 -19.54 -21.38 -1.55
N TYR A 43 -18.81 -20.77 -0.61
CA TYR A 43 -17.96 -21.50 0.34
C TYR A 43 -18.19 -21.12 1.81
N GLY A 44 -19.05 -20.15 2.12
CA GLY A 44 -19.38 -19.76 3.50
C GLY A 44 -18.12 -19.49 4.36
N TYR A 45 -18.04 -20.10 5.54
CA TYR A 45 -16.90 -19.96 6.47
C TYR A 45 -15.61 -20.65 6.01
N ALA A 46 -15.67 -21.50 4.98
CA ALA A 46 -14.51 -22.25 4.50
C ALA A 46 -13.42 -21.36 3.88
N LEU A 47 -13.68 -20.06 3.68
CA LEU A 47 -12.71 -19.10 3.14
C LEU A 47 -12.09 -18.16 4.17
N LEU A 48 -12.48 -18.27 5.45
CA LEU A 48 -11.91 -17.40 6.49
C LEU A 48 -10.38 -17.53 6.56
N TRP A 49 -9.85 -18.73 6.35
CA TRP A 49 -8.39 -18.96 6.30
C TRP A 49 -7.74 -18.29 5.08
N ALA A 50 -8.44 -18.20 3.95
CA ALA A 50 -7.94 -17.55 2.74
C ALA A 50 -7.77 -16.03 2.93
N VAL A 51 -8.63 -15.40 3.74
CA VAL A 51 -8.50 -13.97 4.11
C VAL A 51 -7.23 -13.71 4.93
N ILE A 52 -6.88 -14.64 5.83
CA ILE A 52 -5.63 -14.54 6.61
C ILE A 52 -4.43 -14.61 5.68
N ILE A 53 -4.40 -15.58 4.75
CA ILE A 53 -3.31 -15.70 3.77
C ILE A 53 -3.20 -14.45 2.88
N ARG A 54 -4.33 -13.94 2.39
CA ARG A 54 -4.38 -12.69 1.61
C ARG A 54 -3.75 -11.53 2.38
N THR A 55 -4.09 -11.41 3.67
CA THR A 55 -3.59 -10.33 4.53
C THR A 55 -2.08 -10.42 4.70
N ILE A 56 -1.56 -11.62 4.97
CA ILE A 56 -0.11 -11.86 5.07
C ILE A 56 0.59 -11.49 3.77
N MET A 57 0.09 -11.96 2.62
CA MET A 57 0.66 -11.62 1.31
C MET A 57 0.67 -10.11 1.07
N LYS A 58 -0.41 -9.41 1.41
CA LYS A 58 -0.50 -7.95 1.25
C LYS A 58 0.54 -7.23 2.09
N ILE A 59 0.74 -7.65 3.35
CA ILE A 59 1.73 -7.06 4.26
C ILE A 59 3.13 -7.22 3.67
N VAL A 60 3.50 -8.45 3.26
CA VAL A 60 4.81 -8.72 2.66
C VAL A 60 5.03 -7.85 1.42
N LEU A 61 4.01 -7.69 0.58
CA LEU A 61 4.11 -6.88 -0.63
C LEU A 61 4.31 -5.39 -0.32
N VAL A 62 3.49 -4.83 0.59
CA VAL A 62 3.59 -3.42 1.01
C VAL A 62 4.94 -3.16 1.69
N GLU A 63 5.41 -4.10 2.51
CA GLU A 63 6.70 -4.00 3.18
C GLU A 63 7.86 -4.11 2.20
N SER A 64 7.77 -5.02 1.22
CA SER A 64 8.79 -5.16 0.16
C SER A 64 8.86 -3.89 -0.69
N VAL A 65 7.71 -3.35 -1.12
CA VAL A 65 7.65 -2.10 -1.89
C VAL A 65 8.11 -0.90 -1.05
N GLY A 66 7.71 -0.84 0.23
CA GLY A 66 8.11 0.22 1.15
C GLY A 66 9.61 0.23 1.40
N ARG A 67 10.20 -0.94 1.72
CA ARG A 67 11.66 -1.09 1.87
C ARG A 67 12.39 -0.81 0.57
N TYR A 68 11.86 -1.26 -0.57
CA TYR A 68 12.47 -1.02 -1.87
C TYR A 68 12.51 0.47 -2.24
N SER A 69 11.41 1.18 -1.98
CA SER A 69 11.29 2.63 -2.18
C SER A 69 12.23 3.43 -1.27
N LEU A 70 12.33 3.03 0.01
CA LEU A 70 13.20 3.68 1.00
C LEU A 70 14.69 3.38 0.79
N ALA A 71 15.05 2.17 0.37
CA ALA A 71 16.44 1.76 0.19
C ALA A 71 17.06 2.26 -1.12
N THR A 72 16.26 2.46 -2.17
CA THR A 72 16.78 2.78 -3.50
C THR A 72 16.68 4.27 -3.83
N GLY A 73 15.77 5.03 -3.21
CA GLY A 73 15.50 6.43 -3.56
C GLY A 73 15.00 6.67 -5.00
N ASN A 74 14.95 5.62 -5.81
CA ASN A 74 14.53 5.58 -7.19
C ASN A 74 13.26 4.74 -7.32
N THR A 75 12.30 5.25 -8.09
CA THR A 75 11.00 4.62 -8.33
C THR A 75 11.18 3.25 -9.00
N MET A 76 10.25 2.33 -8.76
CA MET A 76 10.23 0.95 -9.28
C MET A 76 10.48 0.84 -10.81
N PHE A 77 10.23 1.93 -11.55
CA PHE A 77 10.51 2.06 -12.98
C PHE A 77 12.00 2.02 -13.34
N HIS A 78 12.91 2.47 -12.46
CA HIS A 78 14.34 2.42 -12.74
C HIS A 78 14.85 0.98 -12.86
N ARG A 79 14.36 0.11 -11.97
CA ARG A 79 14.78 -1.29 -11.92
C ARG A 79 14.24 -2.12 -13.09
N TRP A 80 13.00 -1.85 -13.53
CA TRP A 80 12.43 -2.48 -14.71
C TRP A 80 13.20 -2.14 -15.99
N ARG A 81 13.72 -0.90 -16.08
CA ARG A 81 14.57 -0.45 -17.19
C ARG A 81 15.98 -1.05 -17.18
N GLU A 82 16.53 -1.39 -16.00
CA GLU A 82 17.84 -2.08 -15.88
C GLU A 82 17.77 -3.57 -16.20
N MET A 83 16.63 -4.24 -15.97
CA MET A 83 16.45 -5.67 -16.28
C MET A 83 16.08 -5.93 -17.75
N GLY A 84 15.76 -4.88 -18.52
CA GLY A 84 15.45 -4.97 -19.95
C GLY A 84 16.68 -4.91 -20.87
N ARG A 85 17.89 -5.14 -20.33
CA ARG A 85 19.16 -5.19 -21.07
C ARG A 85 19.72 -6.60 -21.09
#